data_AF-A0A2S7D860-F1
#
_entry.id   AF-A0A2S7D860-F1
#
_cell.length_a   1.000
_cell.length_b   1.000
_cell.length_c   1.000
_cell.angle_alpha   90.00
_cell.angle_beta   90.00
_cell.angle_gamma   90.00
#
_symmetry.space_group_name_H-M   'P 1'
#
loop_
_entity.id
_entity.type
_entity.pdbx_description
1 polymer ?
#
loop_
_entity_poly.entity_id
_entity_poly.type
_entity_poly.pdbx_seq_one_letter_code
_entity_poly.pdbx_strand_id
1 'polypeptide(L)'
;GMMISSGDKSSSQIRDLDLAMDDVASGNFVLGEYHFTLAVYADSQEKLARQIATTRAELSNAGFVSAKEDLAIASSFYAQLPGNWRFRTRIANLSSLNFLGLSPLHNFAQGKQHNNPWGDCVTTLQTTNGQPYYFNFHATHPAENSLGEKAIGNTMVIGKSGTGKTALINFLLSQVQKFDPVPTIFFFDKDRGAEIFVRACGGNYLALENGVPTGFNPFQCERNEANTQFLAELVKVLGGKAEY
;
A
#
# COMPACT_ATOMS: atom_id res chain seq x y z
N GLY A 1 46.90 -14.11 -41.29
CA GLY A 1 45.66 -14.79 -40.89
C GLY A 1 44.59 -13.74 -40.67
N MET A 2 43.79 -13.49 -41.71
CA MET A 2 42.68 -12.53 -41.71
C MET A 2 41.38 -13.24 -41.35
N MET A 3 40.48 -12.49 -40.71
CA MET A 3 39.01 -12.66 -40.71
C MET A 3 38.45 -14.06 -40.39
N ILE A 4 38.29 -14.37 -39.10
CA ILE A 4 37.18 -15.18 -38.57
C ILE A 4 36.88 -14.68 -37.14
N SER A 5 36.07 -13.63 -36.97
CA SER A 5 35.52 -13.28 -35.63
C SER A 5 34.30 -12.35 -35.67
N SER A 6 33.43 -12.52 -36.68
CA SER A 6 32.22 -11.69 -36.82
C SER A 6 30.97 -12.45 -37.29
N GLY A 7 31.07 -13.75 -37.61
CA GLY A 7 29.99 -14.53 -38.26
C GLY A 7 29.01 -15.25 -37.32
N ASP A 8 29.35 -15.44 -36.04
CA ASP A 8 28.53 -16.27 -35.13
C ASP A 8 27.31 -15.54 -34.55
N LYS A 9 27.33 -14.21 -34.47
CA LYS A 9 26.16 -13.42 -34.04
C LYS A 9 25.15 -13.24 -35.18
N SER A 10 25.61 -13.13 -36.43
CA SER A 10 24.72 -12.92 -37.57
C SER A 10 23.90 -14.17 -37.90
N SER A 11 24.45 -15.37 -37.78
CA SER A 11 23.72 -16.61 -38.08
C SER A 11 22.61 -16.90 -37.07
N SER A 12 22.89 -16.68 -35.78
CA SER A 12 21.88 -16.82 -34.72
C SER A 12 20.80 -15.74 -34.84
N GLN A 13 21.15 -14.49 -35.10
CA GLN A 13 20.17 -13.41 -35.33
C GLN A 13 19.29 -13.63 -36.55
N ILE A 14 19.85 -14.12 -37.67
CA ILE A 14 19.06 -14.46 -38.86
C ILE A 14 18.05 -15.56 -38.53
N ARG A 15 18.49 -16.62 -37.85
CA ARG A 15 17.59 -17.70 -37.42
C ARG A 15 16.50 -17.19 -36.47
N ASP A 16 16.84 -16.31 -35.54
CA ASP A 16 15.87 -15.73 -34.61
C ASP A 16 14.86 -14.82 -35.34
N LEU A 17 15.28 -14.14 -36.42
CA LEU A 17 14.36 -13.39 -37.30
C LEU A 17 13.43 -14.32 -38.07
N ASP A 18 13.93 -15.42 -38.63
CA ASP A 18 13.09 -16.42 -39.32
C ASP A 18 12.02 -16.99 -38.37
N LEU A 19 12.43 -17.35 -37.15
CA LEU A 19 11.49 -17.81 -36.11
C LEU A 19 10.46 -16.74 -35.74
N ALA A 20 10.89 -15.50 -35.55
CA ALA A 20 9.98 -14.39 -35.25
C ALA A 20 8.99 -14.12 -36.39
N MET A 21 9.41 -14.29 -37.65
CA MET A 21 8.52 -14.16 -38.82
C MET A 21 7.47 -15.27 -38.83
N ASP A 22 7.86 -16.51 -38.58
CA ASP A 22 6.94 -17.65 -38.48
C ASP A 22 5.94 -17.46 -37.33
N ASP A 23 6.40 -16.95 -36.18
CA ASP A 23 5.54 -16.66 -35.03
C ASP A 23 4.52 -15.56 -35.32
N VAL A 24 4.91 -14.50 -36.03
CA VAL A 24 3.99 -13.44 -36.48
C VAL A 24 2.99 -14.00 -37.49
N ALA A 25 3.44 -14.80 -38.46
CA ALA A 25 2.58 -15.41 -39.47
C ALA A 25 1.58 -16.41 -38.86
N SER A 26 2.00 -17.12 -37.81
CA SER A 26 1.18 -18.09 -37.07
C SER A 26 0.25 -17.43 -36.04
N GLY A 27 0.40 -16.13 -35.79
CA GLY A 27 -0.41 -15.39 -34.82
C GLY A 27 -0.01 -15.59 -33.35
N ASN A 28 1.21 -16.09 -33.09
CA ASN A 28 1.73 -16.29 -31.73
C ASN A 28 1.99 -14.96 -31.02
N PHE A 29 2.37 -13.92 -31.76
CA PHE A 29 2.37 -12.53 -31.30
C PHE A 29 2.13 -11.57 -32.47
N VAL A 30 1.88 -10.30 -32.16
CA VAL A 30 1.78 -9.22 -33.16
C VAL A 30 2.86 -8.18 -32.91
N LEU A 31 3.32 -7.51 -33.97
CA LEU A 31 4.17 -6.33 -33.86
C LEU A 31 3.31 -5.08 -33.97
N GLY A 32 3.55 -4.10 -33.11
CA GLY A 32 2.81 -2.85 -33.09
C GLY A 32 3.68 -1.66 -32.74
N GLU A 33 3.13 -0.48 -33.01
CA GLU A 33 3.74 0.80 -32.65
C GLU A 33 3.49 1.12 -31.16
N TYR A 34 4.55 1.45 -30.45
CA TYR A 34 4.55 1.85 -29.05
C TYR A 34 5.13 3.26 -28.91
N HIS A 35 4.49 4.07 -28.07
CA HIS A 35 4.92 5.42 -27.76
C HIS A 35 4.71 5.68 -26.27
N PHE A 36 5.78 6.07 -25.58
CA PHE A 36 5.76 6.34 -24.14
C PHE A 36 6.39 7.70 -23.85
N THR A 37 5.65 8.54 -23.13
CA THR A 37 6.09 9.85 -22.66
C THR A 37 5.61 10.04 -21.23
N LEU A 38 6.43 10.67 -20.40
CA LEU A 38 6.10 10.98 -19.01
C LEU A 38 6.24 12.48 -18.77
N ALA A 39 5.13 13.15 -18.44
CA ALA A 39 5.13 14.55 -18.04
C ALA A 39 5.41 14.68 -16.54
N VAL A 40 6.39 15.51 -16.17
CA VAL A 40 6.77 15.78 -14.78
C VAL A 40 6.41 17.23 -14.45
N TYR A 41 5.73 17.43 -13.31
CA TYR A 41 5.23 18.74 -12.86
C TYR A 41 5.83 19.12 -11.51
N ALA A 42 6.19 20.39 -11.35
CA ALA A 42 6.67 20.94 -10.09
C ALA A 42 6.31 22.43 -9.95
N ASP A 43 6.25 22.92 -8.71
CA ASP A 43 5.93 24.33 -8.41
C ASP A 43 7.07 25.30 -8.73
N SER A 44 8.27 24.80 -9.02
CA SER A 44 9.44 25.62 -9.34
C SER A 44 10.40 24.90 -10.29
N GLN A 45 11.18 25.67 -11.05
CA GLN A 45 12.17 25.14 -11.99
C GLN A 45 13.26 24.31 -11.28
N GLU A 46 13.66 24.72 -10.08
CA GLU A 46 14.65 23.98 -9.30
C GLU A 46 14.11 22.62 -8.85
N LYS A 47 12.87 22.56 -8.33
CA LYS A 47 12.21 21.29 -7.98
C LYS A 47 12.05 20.42 -9.22
N LEU A 48 11.65 20.99 -10.36
CA LEU A 48 11.46 20.27 -11.60
C LEU A 48 12.77 19.61 -12.07
N ALA A 49 13.89 20.33 -12.04
CA ALA A 49 15.18 19.79 -12.43
C ALA A 49 15.59 18.57 -11.57
N ARG A 50 15.38 18.65 -10.25
CA ARG A 50 15.64 17.53 -9.33
C ARG A 50 14.72 16.34 -9.61
N GLN A 51 13.41 16.59 -9.77
CA GLN A 51 12.44 15.54 -10.06
C GLN A 51 12.72 14.85 -11.40
N ILE A 52 13.07 15.59 -12.46
CA ILE A 52 13.48 15.01 -13.74
C ILE A 52 14.69 14.08 -13.55
N ALA A 53 15.70 14.48 -12.77
CA ALA A 53 16.86 13.65 -12.51
C ALA A 53 16.48 12.36 -11.76
N THR A 54 15.66 12.44 -10.71
CA THR A 54 15.15 11.28 -9.97
C THR A 54 14.31 10.37 -10.88
N THR A 55 13.36 10.91 -11.64
CA THR A 55 12.52 10.15 -12.57
C THR A 55 13.37 9.39 -13.60
N ARG A 56 14.40 10.03 -14.16
CA ARG A 56 15.31 9.36 -15.11
C ARG A 56 16.12 8.24 -14.46
N ALA A 57 16.56 8.43 -13.21
CA ALA A 57 17.26 7.39 -12.46
C ALA A 57 16.34 6.17 -12.23
N GLU A 58 15.09 6.39 -11.82
CA GLU A 58 14.12 5.30 -11.63
C GLU A 58 13.78 4.57 -12.94
N LEU A 59 13.60 5.30 -14.04
CA LEU A 59 13.43 4.69 -15.36
C LEU A 59 14.65 3.84 -15.75
N SER A 60 15.86 4.33 -15.50
CA SER A 60 17.09 3.58 -15.76
C SER A 60 17.21 2.34 -14.89
N ASN A 61 16.83 2.42 -13.61
CA ASN A 61 16.81 1.27 -12.69
C ASN A 61 15.82 0.20 -13.16
N ALA A 62 14.70 0.61 -13.79
CA ALA A 62 13.74 -0.27 -14.43
C ALA A 62 14.15 -0.74 -15.83
N GLY A 63 15.36 -0.41 -16.30
CA GLY A 63 15.90 -0.85 -17.59
C GLY A 63 15.48 0.01 -18.80
N PHE A 64 14.82 1.15 -18.59
CA PHE A 64 14.44 2.05 -19.67
C PHE A 64 15.58 2.98 -20.07
N VAL A 65 15.77 3.14 -21.38
CA VAL A 65 16.60 4.21 -21.93
C VAL A 65 15.71 5.45 -22.10
N SER A 66 15.92 6.45 -21.24
CA SER A 66 15.12 7.69 -21.24
C SER A 66 15.90 8.90 -21.74
N ALA A 67 15.23 9.75 -22.52
CA ALA A 67 15.72 11.03 -22.98
C ALA A 67 14.77 12.15 -22.54
N LYS A 68 15.33 13.29 -22.13
CA LYS A 68 14.56 14.50 -21.81
C LYS A 68 14.16 15.17 -23.12
N GLU A 69 12.89 15.55 -23.26
CA GLU A 69 12.48 16.35 -24.43
C GLU A 69 12.93 17.79 -24.37
N ASP A 70 13.40 18.25 -25.52
CA ASP A 70 13.91 19.59 -25.79
C ASP A 70 13.26 20.22 -27.04
N LEU A 71 13.21 19.50 -28.17
CA LEU A 71 12.75 20.01 -29.45
C LEU A 71 11.25 19.80 -29.66
N ALA A 72 10.74 18.62 -29.34
CA ALA A 72 9.37 18.23 -29.66
C ALA A 72 8.41 18.32 -28.46
N ILE A 73 8.74 19.14 -27.44
CA ILE A 73 8.03 19.21 -26.16
C ILE A 73 6.51 19.35 -26.34
N ALA A 74 6.07 20.29 -27.19
CA ALA A 74 4.66 20.52 -27.44
C ALA A 74 3.97 19.28 -28.04
N SER A 75 4.57 18.67 -29.07
CA SER A 75 4.06 17.45 -29.69
C SER A 75 4.01 16.30 -28.69
N SER A 76 5.09 16.05 -27.94
CA SER A 76 5.15 14.98 -26.93
C SER A 76 4.15 15.18 -25.79
N PHE A 77 3.82 16.44 -25.44
CA PHE A 77 2.74 16.75 -24.50
C PHE A 77 1.37 16.41 -25.11
N TYR A 78 1.06 16.90 -26.31
CA TYR A 78 -0.23 16.65 -26.95
C TYR A 78 -0.46 15.17 -27.33
N ALA A 79 0.61 14.41 -27.55
CA ALA A 79 0.55 12.97 -27.82
C ALA A 79 0.01 12.15 -26.64
N GLN A 80 0.00 12.70 -25.42
CA GLN A 80 -0.57 12.04 -24.23
C GLN A 80 -2.10 12.06 -24.23
N LEU A 81 -2.72 12.90 -25.06
CA LEU A 81 -4.17 12.96 -25.19
C LEU A 81 -4.67 11.82 -26.11
N PRO A 82 -5.75 11.12 -25.75
CA PRO A 82 -6.31 10.07 -26.60
C PRO A 82 -6.65 10.58 -28.01
N GLY A 83 -6.30 9.82 -29.04
CA GLY A 83 -6.59 10.14 -30.44
C GLY A 83 -5.58 11.07 -31.13
N ASN A 84 -4.64 11.67 -30.39
CA ASN A 84 -3.63 12.59 -30.93
C ASN A 84 -2.42 11.88 -31.56
N TRP A 85 -2.68 10.84 -32.35
CA TRP A 85 -1.66 9.95 -32.91
C TRP A 85 -0.61 10.65 -33.78
N ARG A 86 -0.99 11.77 -34.44
CA ARG A 86 -0.12 12.60 -35.29
C ARG A 86 1.04 13.24 -34.52
N PHE A 87 0.91 13.40 -33.20
CA PHE A 87 1.90 14.07 -32.37
C PHE A 87 2.87 13.10 -31.69
N ARG A 88 2.72 11.78 -31.87
CA ARG A 88 3.61 10.78 -31.29
C ARG A 88 5.02 10.91 -31.86
N THR A 89 5.98 11.18 -30.97
CA THR A 89 7.39 11.37 -31.29
C THR A 89 8.19 10.13 -30.90
N ARG A 90 9.13 9.65 -31.72
CA ARG A 90 9.95 8.46 -31.39
C ARG A 90 9.12 7.18 -31.16
N ILE A 91 8.30 6.84 -32.14
CA ILE A 91 7.57 5.57 -32.15
C ILE A 91 8.58 4.42 -32.17
N ALA A 92 8.43 3.47 -31.24
CA ALA A 92 9.16 2.22 -31.22
C ALA A 92 8.26 1.09 -31.74
N ASN A 93 8.83 0.07 -32.38
CA ASN A 93 8.10 -1.15 -32.70
C ASN A 93 8.35 -2.18 -31.59
N LEU A 94 7.28 -2.77 -31.07
CA LEU A 94 7.35 -3.79 -30.03
C LEU A 94 6.44 -4.97 -30.37
N SER A 95 6.81 -6.16 -29.90
CA SER A 95 5.89 -7.30 -29.89
C SER A 95 4.81 -7.12 -28.82
N SER A 96 3.64 -7.72 -29.02
CA SER A 96 2.59 -7.78 -28.00
C SER A 96 3.08 -8.40 -26.70
N LEU A 97 4.01 -9.36 -26.76
CA LEU A 97 4.65 -9.96 -25.58
C LEU A 97 5.46 -8.93 -24.77
N ASN A 98 6.27 -8.11 -25.44
CA ASN A 98 7.01 -7.03 -24.77
C ASN A 98 6.05 -5.96 -24.23
N PHE A 99 5.00 -5.62 -24.98
CA PHE A 99 3.98 -4.67 -24.53
C PHE A 99 3.27 -5.12 -23.25
N LEU A 100 2.94 -6.41 -23.12
CA LEU A 100 2.38 -6.98 -21.89
C LEU A 100 3.30 -6.81 -20.68
N GLY A 101 4.62 -6.94 -20.87
CA GLY A 101 5.61 -6.69 -19.83
C GLY A 101 5.69 -5.22 -19.39
N LEU A 102 5.37 -4.28 -20.29
CA LEU A 102 5.38 -2.84 -20.04
C LEU A 102 4.03 -2.30 -19.49
N SER A 103 2.95 -3.05 -19.65
CA SER A 103 1.59 -2.65 -19.25
C SER A 103 0.92 -3.71 -18.38
N PRO A 104 1.48 -4.01 -17.18
CA PRO A 104 0.81 -4.92 -16.25
C PRO A 104 -0.50 -4.27 -15.78
N LEU A 105 -1.63 -4.89 -16.16
CA LEU A 105 -2.97 -4.46 -15.72
C LEU A 105 -3.31 -4.91 -14.29
N HIS A 106 -2.35 -5.47 -13.57
CA HIS A 106 -2.47 -5.82 -12.16
C HIS A 106 -1.72 -4.79 -11.33
N ASN A 107 -2.33 -4.36 -10.23
CA ASN A 107 -1.63 -3.55 -9.23
C ASN A 107 -2.09 -3.95 -7.82
N PHE A 108 -1.31 -3.58 -6.81
CA PHE A 108 -1.70 -3.79 -5.42
C PHE A 108 -2.79 -2.80 -5.02
N ALA A 109 -3.64 -3.21 -4.07
CA ALA A 109 -4.57 -2.28 -3.45
C ALA A 109 -3.77 -1.15 -2.79
N GLN A 110 -4.07 0.10 -3.14
CA GLN A 110 -3.41 1.27 -2.53
C GLN A 110 -4.09 1.71 -1.23
N GLY A 111 -5.34 1.30 -0.98
CA GLY A 111 -6.12 1.84 0.12
C GLY A 111 -6.57 3.29 -0.12
N LYS A 112 -7.19 3.91 0.89
CA LYS A 112 -7.69 5.29 0.84
C LYS A 112 -6.82 6.21 1.68
N GLN A 113 -6.16 7.19 1.03
CA GLN A 113 -5.35 8.17 1.73
C GLN A 113 -6.19 9.16 2.56
N HIS A 114 -7.34 9.56 2.03
CA HIS A 114 -8.23 10.57 2.60
C HIS A 114 -9.69 10.10 2.60
N ASN A 115 -10.57 10.86 3.26
CA ASN A 115 -12.02 10.63 3.30
C ASN A 115 -12.41 9.24 3.85
N ASN A 116 -11.62 8.73 4.79
CA ASN A 116 -11.94 7.57 5.61
C ASN A 116 -12.89 7.97 6.74
N PRO A 117 -13.50 7.01 7.46
CA PRO A 117 -14.26 7.28 8.70
C PRO A 117 -13.57 8.21 9.69
N TRP A 118 -12.25 8.11 9.81
CA TRP A 118 -11.43 8.95 10.69
C TRP A 118 -10.65 10.05 9.94
N GLY A 119 -11.00 10.33 8.69
CA GLY A 119 -10.31 11.31 7.83
C GLY A 119 -9.15 10.71 7.05
N ASP A 120 -7.92 11.06 7.42
CA ASP A 120 -6.72 10.58 6.74
C ASP A 120 -6.42 9.12 7.10
N CYS A 121 -5.62 8.44 6.27
CA CYS A 121 -5.22 7.07 6.53
C CYS A 121 -4.51 6.94 7.88
N VAL A 122 -4.67 5.80 8.56
CA VAL A 122 -4.00 5.54 9.84
C VAL A 122 -2.49 5.64 9.68
N THR A 123 -1.95 4.95 8.68
CA THR A 123 -0.52 5.01 8.35
C THR A 123 -0.27 4.56 6.93
N THR A 124 0.92 4.86 6.41
CA THR A 124 1.37 4.37 5.10
C THR A 124 2.32 3.19 5.30
N LEU A 125 1.96 2.05 4.74
CA LEU A 125 2.79 0.86 4.66
C LEU A 125 3.38 0.72 3.26
N GLN A 126 4.37 -0.15 3.10
CA GLN A 126 4.98 -0.43 1.80
C GLN A 126 4.47 -1.77 1.26
N THR A 127 4.00 -1.79 0.01
CA THR A 127 3.68 -3.02 -0.71
C THR A 127 4.95 -3.73 -1.17
N THR A 128 4.84 -4.98 -1.64
CA THR A 128 6.00 -5.75 -2.13
C THR A 128 6.67 -5.13 -3.37
N ASN A 129 5.94 -4.33 -4.17
CA ASN A 129 6.50 -3.58 -5.29
C ASN A 129 6.94 -2.14 -4.92
N GLY A 130 7.04 -1.82 -3.62
CA GLY A 130 7.54 -0.55 -3.14
C GLY A 130 6.55 0.62 -3.17
N GLN A 131 5.31 0.39 -3.61
CA GLN A 131 4.27 1.41 -3.64
C GLN A 131 3.71 1.67 -2.23
N PRO A 132 3.16 2.89 -1.98
CA PRO A 132 2.47 3.17 -0.73
C PRO A 132 1.16 2.39 -0.64
N TYR A 133 0.89 1.83 0.54
CA TYR A 133 -0.40 1.30 0.95
C TYR A 133 -0.95 2.12 2.13
N TYR A 134 -2.01 2.86 1.89
CA TYR A 134 -2.71 3.70 2.87
C TYR A 134 -3.61 2.84 3.75
N PHE A 135 -3.05 2.36 4.85
CA PHE A 135 -3.72 1.45 5.77
C PHE A 135 -4.82 2.14 6.57
N ASN A 136 -5.96 1.46 6.68
CA ASN A 136 -7.10 1.85 7.49
C ASN A 136 -7.73 0.61 8.13
N PHE A 137 -8.25 0.73 9.35
CA PHE A 137 -9.01 -0.36 9.99
C PHE A 137 -10.36 -0.60 9.32
N HIS A 138 -10.99 0.46 8.80
CA HIS A 138 -12.31 0.42 8.19
C HIS A 138 -12.23 0.17 6.69
N ALA A 139 -12.89 -0.89 6.23
CA ALA A 139 -13.07 -1.12 4.80
C ALA A 139 -14.29 -0.33 4.31
N THR A 140 -14.05 0.73 3.53
CA THR A 140 -15.08 1.55 2.87
C THR A 140 -14.82 1.62 1.38
N HIS A 141 -15.82 2.00 0.58
CA HIS A 141 -15.67 2.04 -0.87
C HIS A 141 -14.63 3.11 -1.28
N PRO A 142 -13.70 2.83 -2.23
CA PRO A 142 -12.63 3.76 -2.61
C PRO A 142 -13.12 5.11 -3.14
N ALA A 143 -14.26 5.13 -3.84
CA ALA A 143 -14.81 6.34 -4.45
C ALA A 143 -15.70 7.16 -3.50
N GLU A 144 -15.98 6.68 -2.28
CA GLU A 144 -16.90 7.34 -1.36
C GLU A 144 -16.17 8.23 -0.36
N ASN A 145 -16.83 9.32 0.05
CA ASN A 145 -16.42 10.06 1.23
C ASN A 145 -17.12 9.48 2.45
N SER A 146 -16.36 8.77 3.27
CA SER A 146 -16.87 8.05 4.43
C SER A 146 -16.61 8.78 5.75
N LEU A 147 -16.27 10.07 5.72
CA LEU A 147 -15.94 10.83 6.91
C LEU A 147 -17.08 10.82 7.94
N GLY A 148 -16.79 10.40 9.17
CA GLY A 148 -17.78 10.32 10.25
C GLY A 148 -18.72 9.11 10.18
N GLU A 149 -18.59 8.25 9.17
CA GLU A 149 -19.35 7.00 9.12
C GLU A 149 -18.95 6.05 10.26
N LYS A 150 -19.94 5.36 10.82
CA LYS A 150 -19.72 4.31 11.84
C LYS A 150 -19.40 2.96 11.18
N ALA A 151 -18.45 2.96 10.26
CA ALA A 151 -17.99 1.74 9.60
C ALA A 151 -17.34 0.79 10.62
N ILE A 152 -17.37 -0.51 10.34
CA ILE A 152 -16.75 -1.52 11.22
C ILE A 152 -15.27 -1.66 10.86
N GLY A 153 -14.41 -1.64 11.89
CA GLY A 153 -12.95 -1.62 11.75
C GLY A 153 -12.24 -2.90 12.17
N ASN A 154 -12.83 -4.08 11.95
CA ASN A 154 -12.28 -5.35 12.46
C ASN A 154 -10.95 -5.70 11.76
N THR A 155 -9.89 -5.90 12.54
CA THR A 155 -8.56 -6.25 12.03
C THR A 155 -7.97 -7.42 12.80
N MET A 156 -7.40 -8.39 12.09
CA MET A 156 -6.75 -9.57 12.66
C MET A 156 -5.28 -9.59 12.26
N VAL A 157 -4.39 -9.74 13.25
CA VAL A 157 -2.95 -9.86 13.03
C VAL A 157 -2.49 -11.28 13.37
N ILE A 158 -2.06 -12.04 12.36
CA ILE A 158 -1.60 -13.43 12.49
C ILE A 158 -0.09 -13.50 12.21
N GLY A 159 0.60 -14.37 12.95
CA GLY A 159 2.04 -14.60 12.79
C GLY A 159 2.57 -15.58 13.83
N LYS A 160 3.73 -16.18 13.59
CA LYS A 160 4.40 -17.07 14.55
C LYS A 160 4.92 -16.29 15.76
N SER A 161 5.28 -16.98 16.84
CA SER A 161 5.94 -16.31 17.97
C SER A 161 7.24 -15.66 17.50
N GLY A 162 7.57 -14.48 18.03
CA GLY A 162 8.79 -13.75 17.67
C GLY A 162 8.76 -12.98 16.32
N THR A 163 7.68 -13.04 15.53
CA THR A 163 7.63 -12.35 14.21
C THR A 163 7.15 -10.89 14.27
N GLY A 164 7.20 -10.26 15.44
CA GLY A 164 6.85 -8.83 15.57
C GLY A 164 5.36 -8.48 15.61
N LYS A 165 4.46 -9.44 15.87
CA LYS A 165 3.00 -9.17 15.96
C LYS A 165 2.66 -8.03 16.93
N THR A 166 3.15 -8.11 18.16
CA THR A 166 2.91 -7.10 19.20
C THR A 166 3.50 -5.75 18.80
N ALA A 167 4.68 -5.75 18.16
CA ALA A 167 5.29 -4.53 17.65
C ALA A 167 4.42 -3.88 16.55
N LEU A 168 3.89 -4.67 15.61
CA LEU A 168 2.97 -4.18 14.59
C LEU A 168 1.68 -3.61 15.19
N ILE A 169 1.06 -4.33 16.14
CA ILE A 169 -0.16 -3.86 16.82
C ILE A 169 0.11 -2.54 17.54
N ASN A 170 1.18 -2.46 18.34
CA ASN A 170 1.55 -1.24 19.05
C ASN A 170 1.88 -0.09 18.09
N PHE A 171 2.52 -0.39 16.96
CA PHE A 171 2.74 0.59 15.89
C PHE A 171 1.41 1.12 15.34
N LEU A 172 0.50 0.24 14.91
CA LEU A 172 -0.79 0.68 14.36
C LEU A 172 -1.60 1.49 15.39
N LEU A 173 -1.59 1.09 16.66
CA LEU A 173 -2.26 1.80 17.74
C LEU A 173 -1.56 3.12 18.13
N SER A 174 -0.25 3.25 17.95
CA SER A 174 0.42 4.55 18.14
C SER A 174 -0.03 5.53 17.06
N GLN A 175 -0.24 5.05 15.83
CA GLN A 175 -0.62 5.86 14.69
C GLN A 175 -2.05 6.40 14.79
N VAL A 176 -2.93 5.77 15.57
CA VAL A 176 -4.29 6.31 15.79
C VAL A 176 -4.32 7.51 16.73
N GLN A 177 -3.27 7.74 17.53
CA GLN A 177 -3.25 8.86 18.47
C GLN A 177 -3.17 10.24 17.82
N LYS A 178 -2.93 10.29 16.51
CA LYS A 178 -2.92 11.54 15.75
C LYS A 178 -4.34 12.07 15.44
N PHE A 179 -5.38 11.25 15.61
CA PHE A 179 -6.75 11.64 15.28
C PHE A 179 -7.39 12.48 16.38
N ASP A 180 -8.37 13.30 16.00
CA ASP A 180 -9.14 14.13 16.93
C ASP A 180 -10.66 13.86 16.76
N PRO A 181 -11.35 13.41 17.81
CA PRO A 181 -10.81 13.02 19.12
C PRO A 181 -9.93 11.77 19.04
N VAL A 182 -8.98 11.66 19.96
CA VAL A 182 -8.11 10.47 20.06
C VAL A 182 -8.96 9.24 20.41
N PRO A 183 -8.85 8.13 19.64
CA PRO A 183 -9.60 6.92 19.93
C PRO A 183 -9.27 6.36 21.32
N THR A 184 -10.30 5.98 22.07
CA THR A 184 -10.11 5.25 23.33
C THR A 184 -9.69 3.81 23.04
N ILE A 185 -8.58 3.37 23.64
CA ILE A 185 -8.02 2.04 23.42
C ILE A 185 -8.15 1.21 24.69
N PHE A 186 -8.87 0.09 24.60
CA PHE A 186 -8.85 -0.97 25.61
C PHE A 186 -7.91 -2.08 25.13
N PHE A 187 -6.80 -2.29 25.85
CA PHE A 187 -5.77 -3.25 25.47
C PHE A 187 -5.75 -4.42 26.45
N PHE A 188 -6.13 -5.60 25.96
CA PHE A 188 -5.96 -6.86 26.69
C PHE A 188 -4.64 -7.49 26.27
N ASP A 189 -3.66 -7.45 27.16
CA ASP A 189 -2.30 -7.90 26.89
C ASP A 189 -1.96 -9.15 27.69
N LYS A 190 -1.33 -10.11 27.03
CA LYS A 190 -0.81 -11.34 27.64
C LYS A 190 0.71 -11.23 27.68
N ASP A 191 1.30 -11.54 28.83
CA ASP A 191 2.76 -11.50 29.06
C ASP A 191 3.38 -10.09 29.09
N ARG A 192 2.58 -9.04 29.25
CA ARG A 192 3.01 -7.63 29.43
C ARG A 192 3.82 -7.05 28.26
N GLY A 193 3.65 -7.58 27.04
CA GLY A 193 4.34 -7.11 25.84
C GLY A 193 3.95 -5.71 25.36
N ALA A 194 2.81 -5.19 25.80
CA ALA A 194 2.30 -3.86 25.45
C ALA A 194 2.41 -2.84 26.58
N GLU A 195 2.88 -3.21 27.77
CA GLU A 195 2.91 -2.32 28.94
C GLU A 195 3.69 -1.02 28.68
N ILE A 196 4.89 -1.14 28.11
CA ILE A 196 5.74 0.02 27.82
C ILE A 196 5.03 0.95 26.83
N PHE A 197 4.36 0.38 25.82
CA PHE A 197 3.58 1.15 24.85
C PHE A 197 2.43 1.89 25.54
N VAL A 198 1.60 1.20 26.33
CA VAL A 198 0.45 1.81 27.02
C VAL A 198 0.90 2.98 27.88
N ARG A 199 1.97 2.80 28.67
CA ARG A 199 2.51 3.85 29.53
C ARG A 199 3.09 5.01 28.73
N ALA A 200 3.81 4.73 27.63
CA ALA A 200 4.38 5.77 26.76
C ALA A 200 3.30 6.64 26.10
N CYS A 201 2.12 6.08 25.88
CA CYS A 201 0.95 6.81 25.35
C CYS A 201 0.14 7.55 26.44
N GLY A 202 0.64 7.60 27.68
CA GLY A 202 -0.07 8.21 28.81
C GLY A 202 -1.26 7.38 29.34
N GLY A 203 -1.36 6.11 28.93
CA GLY A 203 -2.43 5.21 29.37
C GLY A 203 -2.16 4.57 30.73
N ASN A 204 -3.22 4.04 31.33
CA ASN A 204 -3.14 3.25 32.56
C ASN A 204 -2.96 1.77 32.23
N TYR A 205 -1.94 1.14 32.81
CA TYR A 205 -1.69 -0.29 32.67
C TYR A 205 -1.92 -1.00 34.02
N LEU A 206 -2.84 -1.96 34.02
CA LEU A 206 -3.22 -2.73 35.21
C LEU A 206 -2.79 -4.18 35.00
N ALA A 207 -1.84 -4.66 35.80
CA ALA A 207 -1.33 -6.03 35.72
C ALA A 207 -2.22 -6.98 36.55
N LEU A 208 -2.51 -8.15 36.00
CA LEU A 208 -3.18 -9.23 36.71
C LEU A 208 -2.14 -10.24 37.18
N GLU A 209 -1.90 -10.26 38.50
CA GLU A 209 -0.91 -11.12 39.14
C GLU A 209 -1.58 -12.02 40.18
N ASN A 210 -1.13 -13.28 40.26
CA ASN A 210 -1.73 -14.24 41.19
C ASN A 210 -1.46 -13.82 42.64
N GLY A 211 -2.49 -13.80 43.47
CA GLY A 211 -2.41 -13.40 44.88
C GLY A 211 -2.31 -11.89 45.13
N VAL A 212 -2.32 -11.05 44.08
CA VAL A 212 -2.23 -9.58 44.19
C VAL A 212 -3.60 -8.96 43.92
N PRO A 213 -4.06 -7.97 44.74
CA PRO A 213 -5.28 -7.23 44.45
C PRO A 213 -5.22 -6.55 43.07
N THR A 214 -6.17 -6.84 42.21
CA THR A 214 -6.21 -6.33 40.82
C THR A 214 -6.79 -4.92 40.69
N GLY A 215 -7.50 -4.45 41.72
CA GLY A 215 -8.31 -3.23 41.67
C GLY A 215 -9.58 -3.36 40.81
N PHE A 216 -9.87 -4.55 40.26
CA PHE A 216 -11.04 -4.81 39.44
C PHE A 216 -12.19 -5.26 40.34
N ASN A 217 -12.77 -4.33 41.09
CA ASN A 217 -13.98 -4.60 41.85
C ASN A 217 -15.17 -3.90 41.18
N PRO A 218 -15.99 -4.60 40.38
CA PRO A 218 -17.17 -4.01 39.75
C PRO A 218 -18.13 -3.40 40.77
N PHE A 219 -18.19 -3.94 41.99
CA PHE A 219 -19.05 -3.45 43.07
C PHE A 219 -18.51 -2.17 43.75
N GLN A 220 -17.28 -1.77 43.45
CA GLN A 220 -16.69 -0.53 43.95
C GLN A 220 -17.08 0.64 43.02
N CYS A 221 -18.38 0.91 42.91
CA CYS A 221 -18.93 2.02 42.15
C CYS A 221 -20.02 2.76 42.95
N GLU A 222 -20.35 3.98 42.53
CA GLU A 222 -21.43 4.75 43.15
C GLU A 222 -22.78 4.05 42.98
N ARG A 223 -23.65 4.14 44.00
CA ARG A 223 -24.99 3.58 43.92
C ARG A 223 -25.91 4.50 43.12
N ASN A 224 -25.99 4.25 41.81
CA ASN A 224 -26.96 4.85 40.90
C ASN A 224 -27.71 3.75 40.11
N GLU A 225 -28.75 4.15 39.37
CA GLU A 225 -29.62 3.22 38.64
C GLU A 225 -28.86 2.41 37.58
N ALA A 226 -28.02 3.07 36.77
CA ALA A 226 -27.20 2.43 35.74
C ALA A 226 -26.22 1.39 36.32
N ASN A 227 -25.51 1.75 37.39
CA ASN A 227 -24.56 0.85 38.06
C ASN A 227 -25.29 -0.33 38.73
N THR A 228 -26.45 -0.09 39.34
CA THR A 228 -27.27 -1.15 39.95
C THR A 228 -27.73 -2.16 38.89
N GLN A 229 -28.18 -1.67 37.73
CA GLN A 229 -28.59 -2.52 36.62
C GLN A 229 -27.41 -3.33 36.05
N PHE A 230 -26.27 -2.68 35.80
CA PHE A 230 -25.04 -3.35 35.35
C PHE A 230 -24.60 -4.45 36.33
N LEU A 231 -24.57 -4.17 37.63
CA LEU A 231 -24.20 -5.13 38.66
C LEU A 231 -25.17 -6.31 38.74
N ALA A 232 -26.48 -6.07 38.60
CA ALA A 232 -27.47 -7.13 38.57
C ALA A 232 -27.30 -8.05 37.35
N GLU A 233 -27.02 -7.49 36.17
CA GLU A 233 -26.73 -8.25 34.95
C GLU A 233 -25.44 -9.06 35.09
N LEU A 234 -24.38 -8.46 35.64
CA LEU A 234 -23.12 -9.14 35.93
C LEU A 234 -23.33 -10.34 36.86
N VAL A 235 -24.09 -10.19 37.95
CA VAL A 235 -24.41 -11.28 38.88
C VAL A 235 -25.22 -12.38 38.19
N LYS A 236 -26.15 -12.04 37.28
CA LYS A 236 -26.88 -13.04 36.48
C LYS A 236 -25.95 -13.84 35.58
N VAL A 237 -24.97 -13.20 34.93
CA VAL A 237 -23.98 -13.89 34.07
C VAL A 237 -23.10 -14.82 34.91
N LEU A 238 -22.69 -14.38 36.10
CA LEU A 238 -21.84 -15.17 37.00
C LEU A 238 -22.60 -16.34 37.65
N GLY A 239 -23.81 -16.09 38.16
CA GLY A 239 -24.62 -17.08 38.88
C GLY A 239 -25.51 -17.96 37.98
N GLY A 240 -25.66 -17.61 36.69
CA GLY A 240 -26.51 -18.32 35.73
C GLY A 240 -25.83 -19.49 35.01
N LYS A 241 -24.58 -19.83 35.34
CA LYS A 241 -23.90 -20.99 34.74
C LYS A 241 -24.46 -22.29 35.34
N ALA A 242 -24.99 -23.16 34.49
CA ALA A 242 -25.50 -24.47 34.90
C ALA A 242 -24.37 -25.48 35.24
N GLU A 243 -23.20 -25.33 34.61
CA GLU A 243 -22.01 -26.16 34.83
C GLU A 243 -20.73 -25.30 34.74
N TYR A 244 -19.69 -25.70 35.48
CA TYR A 244 -18.41 -24.98 35.62
C TYR A 244 -17.38 -25.38 34.57
#